data_AF-A0A3F3H277-F1
#
_entry.id   AF-A0A3F3H277-F1
#
_cell.length_a   1.000
_cell.length_b   1.000
_cell.length_c   1.000
_cell.angle_alpha   90.00
_cell.angle_beta   90.00
_cell.angle_gamma   90.00
#
_symmetry.space_group_name_H-M   'P 1'
#
loop_
_entity.id
_entity.type
_entity.pdbx_description
1 polymer ?
#
loop_
_entity_poly.entity_id
_entity_poly.type
_entity_poly.pdbx_seq_one_letter_code
_entity_poly.pdbx_strand_id
1 'polypeptide(L)' 'MVEIKKKKVTLSLPEVTNENLELLAKKSGMTKSGLVNFLVNQANENGTIYK' A
#
# COMPACT_ATOMS: atom_id res chain seq x y z
N MET A 1 21.70 -2.03 -11.89
CA MET A 1 20.55 -1.59 -11.07
C MET A 1 19.33 -1.59 -11.96
N VAL A 2 18.30 -2.37 -11.64
CA VAL A 2 17.03 -2.33 -12.41
C VAL A 2 16.29 -1.07 -11.98
N GLU A 3 16.03 -0.17 -12.92
CA GLU A 3 15.37 1.09 -12.65
C GLU A 3 13.87 0.86 -12.43
N ILE A 4 13.40 1.03 -11.19
CA ILE A 4 11.99 0.85 -10.85
C ILE A 4 11.24 2.11 -11.30
N LYS A 5 10.50 2.00 -12.41
CA LYS A 5 9.62 3.09 -12.89
C LYS A 5 8.45 3.29 -11.92
N LYS A 6 8.44 4.43 -11.23
CA LYS A 6 7.34 4.82 -10.33
C LYS A 6 6.30 5.64 -11.10
N LYS A 7 5.02 5.26 -10.97
CA LYS A 7 3.89 6.05 -11.48
C LYS A 7 3.08 6.60 -10.31
N LYS A 8 2.72 7.88 -10.34
CA LYS A 8 1.78 8.46 -9.37
C LYS A 8 0.37 7.99 -9.69
N VAL A 9 -0.37 7.59 -8.66
CA VAL A 9 -1.76 7.15 -8.76
C VAL A 9 -2.57 7.95 -7.76
N THR A 10 -3.72 8.47 -8.19
CA THR A 10 -4.67 9.17 -7.33
C THR A 10 -5.87 8.26 -7.11
N LEU A 11 -6.30 8.10 -5.87
CA LEU A 11 -7.42 7.23 -5.48
C LEU A 11 -8.43 8.07 -4.68
N SER A 12 -9.72 7.83 -4.93
CA SER A 12 -10.78 8.35 -4.08
C SER A 12 -11.08 7.31 -3.00
N LEU A 13 -10.95 7.70 -1.74
CA LEU A 13 -11.16 6.83 -0.58
C LEU A 13 -12.03 7.55 0.45
N PRO A 14 -12.83 6.84 1.26
CA PRO A 14 -13.40 7.43 2.47
C PRO A 14 -12.32 8.01 3.37
N GLU A 15 -12.58 9.15 4.01
CA GLU A 15 -11.59 9.83 4.87
C GLU A 15 -11.06 8.91 5.97
N VAL A 16 -11.95 8.18 6.64
CA VAL A 16 -11.63 7.16 7.64
C VAL A 16 -10.65 6.11 7.11
N THR A 17 -10.79 5.71 5.84
CA THR A 17 -9.87 4.73 5.24
C THR A 17 -8.47 5.31 5.08
N ASN A 18 -8.36 6.57 4.68
CA ASN A 18 -7.07 7.26 4.58
C ASN A 18 -6.42 7.47 5.97
N GLU A 19 -7.22 7.79 7.00
CA GLU A 19 -6.73 7.88 8.38
C GLU A 19 -6.19 6.54 8.89
N ASN A 20 -6.96 5.46 8.67
CA ASN A 20 -6.53 4.10 9.02
C ASN A 20 -5.24 3.70 8.28
N LEU A 21 -5.11 4.05 6.99
CA LEU A 21 -3.90 3.81 6.22
C LEU A 21 -2.69 4.55 6.81
N GLU A 22 -2.86 5.81 7.21
CA GLU A 22 -1.82 6.61 7.86
C GLU A 22 -1.39 5.99 9.20
N LEU A 23 -2.35 5.59 10.04
CA LEU A 23 -2.08 4.96 11.33
C LEU A 23 -1.38 3.61 11.19
N LEU A 24 -1.81 2.78 10.23
CA LEU A 24 -1.18 1.49 9.95
C LEU A 24 0.25 1.68 9.45
N ALA A 25 0.46 2.61 8.51
CA ALA A 25 1.78 2.92 8.00
C ALA A 25 2.74 3.35 9.13
N LYS A 26 2.28 4.23 10.03
CA LYS A 26 3.06 4.64 11.21
C LYS A 26 3.38 3.46 12.13
N LYS A 27 2.39 2.63 12.45
CA LYS A 27 2.57 1.46 13.33
C LYS A 27 3.57 0.45 12.76
N SER A 28 3.59 0.27 11.44
CA SER A 28 4.51 -0.64 10.76
C SER A 28 5.85 0.00 10.37
N GLY A 29 6.09 1.27 10.72
CA GLY A 29 7.32 2.00 10.35
C GLY A 29 7.47 2.23 8.84
N MET A 30 6.37 2.28 8.10
CA MET A 30 6.33 2.44 6.64
C MET A 30 5.73 3.79 6.22
N THR A 31 5.98 4.18 4.97
CA THR A 31 5.20 5.22 4.31
C THR A 31 3.89 4.64 3.76
N LYS A 32 2.87 5.48 3.52
CA LYS A 32 1.60 5.01 2.91
C LYS A 32 1.81 4.29 1.58
N SER A 33 2.67 4.83 0.72
CA SER A 33 3.00 4.20 -0.56
C SER A 33 3.75 2.88 -0.38
N GLY A 34 4.64 2.79 0.61
CA GLY A 34 5.32 1.55 0.98
C GLY A 34 4.36 0.47 1.45
N LEU A 35 3.40 0.84 2.32
CA LEU A 35 2.39 -0.08 2.83
C LEU A 35 1.47 -0.60 1.72
N VAL A 36 0.96 0.29 0.84
CA VAL A 36 0.14 -0.13 -0.30
C VAL A 36 0.92 -1.06 -1.23
N ASN A 37 2.16 -0.73 -1.54
CA ASN A 37 3.02 -1.59 -2.37
C ASN A 37 3.25 -2.96 -1.72
N PHE A 38 3.51 -3.01 -0.41
CA PHE A 38 3.68 -4.25 0.32
C PHE A 38 2.43 -5.12 0.27
N LEU A 39 1.25 -4.55 0.55
CA LEU A 39 -0.02 -5.29 0.53
C LEU A 39 -0.36 -5.83 -0.86
N VAL A 40 -0.14 -5.03 -1.92
CA VAL A 40 -0.36 -5.45 -3.30
C VAL A 40 0.57 -6.61 -3.68
N ASN A 41 1.86 -6.52 -3.34
CA ASN A 41 2.81 -7.59 -3.63
C ASN A 41 2.50 -8.85 -2.84
N GLN A 42 2.15 -8.73 -1.56
CA GLN A 42 1.76 -9.88 -0.73
C GLN A 42 0.54 -10.61 -1.31
N ALA A 43 -0.50 -9.88 -1.73
CA ALA A 43 -1.67 -10.48 -2.35
C ALA A 43 -1.34 -11.13 -3.70
N ASN A 44 -0.45 -10.52 -4.49
CA ASN A 44 0.01 -11.08 -5.76
C ASN A 44 0.85 -12.36 -5.57
N GLU A 45 1.74 -12.38 -4.58
CA GLU A 45 2.55 -13.55 -4.21
C GLU A 45 1.68 -14.70 -3.68
N ASN A 46 0.67 -14.39 -2.88
CA ASN A 46 -0.26 -15.39 -2.34
C ASN A 46 -1.29 -15.88 -3.38
N GLY A 47 -1.42 -15.21 -4.52
CA GLY A 47 -2.42 -15.51 -5.56
C GLY A 47 -3.87 -15.23 -5.15
N THR A 48 -4.09 -14.56 -4.02
CA THR A 48 -5.42 -14.20 -3.51
C THR A 48 -5.36 -12.92 -2.67
N ILE A 49 -6.39 -12.09 -2.81
CA ILE A 49 -6.63 -10.92 -1.94
C ILE A 49 -7.48 -11.28 -0.70
N TYR A 50 -7.97 -12.51 -0.63
CA TYR A 50 -8.73 -13.06 0.47
C TYR A 50 -7.85 -13.95 1.34
N LYS A 51 -8.16 -13.96 2.64
CA LYS A 51 -7.49 -14.81 3.63
C LYS A 51 -7.99 -16.25 3.56
#